data_AF-A0A349SMX8-F1
#
_entry.id   AF-A0A349SMX8-F1
#
_cell.length_a   1.000
_cell.length_b   1.000
_cell.length_c   1.000
_cell.angle_alpha   90.00
_cell.angle_beta   90.00
_cell.angle_gamma   90.00
#
_symmetry.space_group_name_H-M   'P 1'
#
loop_
_entity.id
_entity.type
_entity.pdbx_description
1 polymer ?
#
loop_
_entity_poly.entity_id
_entity_poly.type
_entity_poly.pdbx_seq_one_letter_code
_entity_poly.pdbx_strand_id
1 'polypeptide(L)' 'MLRNLLIGLIVLMSTPALGHTYAARVDEAVWHLDPSPLKCRLWQAVPNYGDAVFEVAAGESLRFYMDLYRPVSK' A
#
# COMPACT_ATOMS: atom_id res chain seq x y z
N MET A 1 39.52 -17.38 -15.35
CA MET A 1 39.15 -18.04 -14.08
C MET A 1 38.65 -17.05 -13.03
N LEU A 2 39.36 -15.94 -12.76
CA LEU A 2 38.93 -14.91 -11.79
C LEU A 2 37.53 -14.32 -12.04
N ARG A 3 37.14 -14.09 -13.30
CA ARG A 3 35.79 -13.59 -13.67
C ARG A 3 34.66 -14.52 -13.21
N ASN A 4 34.84 -15.82 -13.38
CA ASN A 4 33.83 -16.81 -12.99
C ASN A 4 33.75 -16.95 -11.47
N LEU A 5 34.88 -16.78 -10.77
CA LEU A 5 34.92 -16.72 -9.31
C LEU A 5 34.17 -15.49 -8.76
N LEU A 6 34.38 -14.32 -9.37
CA LEU A 6 33.67 -13.08 -9.03
C LEU A 6 32.16 -13.18 -9.22
N ILE A 7 31.70 -13.78 -10.34
CA ILE A 7 30.27 -14.01 -10.59
C ILE A 7 29.68 -14.96 -9.55
N GLY A 8 30.38 -16.05 -9.23
CA GLY A 8 29.96 -16.99 -8.19
C GLY A 8 29.82 -16.31 -6.83
N LEU A 9 30.78 -15.45 -6.45
CA LEU A 9 30.75 -14.73 -5.17
C LEU A 9 29.57 -13.75 -5.06
N ILE A 10 29.20 -13.06 -6.16
CA ILE A 10 28.04 -12.16 -6.21
C ILE A 10 26.73 -12.91 -6.01
N VAL A 11 26.59 -14.10 -6.61
CA VAL A 11 25.40 -14.93 -6.47
C VAL A 11 25.26 -15.45 -5.03
N LEU A 12 26.36 -15.84 -4.38
CA LEU A 12 26.36 -16.28 -2.98
C LEU A 12 26.01 -15.15 -1.98
N MET A 13 26.22 -13.89 -2.37
CA MET A 13 25.87 -12.72 -1.55
C MET A 13 24.40 -12.28 -1.70
N SER A 14 23.62 -12.94 -2.55
CA SER A 14 22.19 -12.64 -2.67
C SER A 14 21.43 -13.21 -1.46
N THR A 15 20.81 -12.32 -0.69
CA THR A 15 19.88 -12.69 0.38
C THR A 15 18.45 -12.64 -0.14
N PRO A 16 17.55 -13.54 0.29
CA PRO A 16 16.16 -13.48 -0.12
C PRO A 16 15.50 -12.21 0.44
N ALA A 17 14.86 -11.44 -0.43
CA ALA A 17 14.02 -10.33 0.00
C ALA A 17 12.69 -10.90 0.54
N LEU A 18 12.37 -10.60 1.79
CA LEU A 18 11.07 -10.91 2.38
C LEU A 18 10.12 -9.72 2.14
N GLY A 19 9.00 -9.98 1.48
CA GLY A 19 7.91 -9.01 1.36
C GLY A 19 7.11 -8.94 2.66
N HIS A 20 6.73 -7.73 3.07
CA HIS A 20 5.78 -7.53 4.17
C HIS A 20 4.38 -7.29 3.61
N THR A 21 3.37 -7.95 4.20
CA THR A 21 1.97 -7.75 3.83
C THR A 21 1.28 -6.91 4.89
N TYR A 22 0.69 -5.79 4.47
CA TYR A 22 -0.12 -4.94 5.31
C TYR A 22 -1.59 -5.28 5.12
N ALA A 23 -2.25 -5.70 6.19
CA ALA A 23 -3.66 -6.03 6.18
C ALA A 23 -4.27 -5.72 7.54
N ALA A 24 -5.49 -5.18 7.55
CA ALA A 24 -6.30 -5.16 8.75
C ALA A 24 -6.75 -6.59 9.06
N ARG A 25 -6.83 -6.92 10.35
CA ARG A 25 -7.47 -8.18 10.76
C ARG A 25 -8.95 -8.13 10.43
N VAL A 26 -9.57 -9.30 10.23
CA VAL A 26 -10.99 -9.39 9.86
C VAL A 26 -11.91 -8.74 10.90
N ASP A 27 -11.56 -8.82 12.18
CA ASP A 27 -12.30 -8.21 13.29
C ASP A 27 -12.08 -6.69 13.44
N GLU A 28 -11.06 -6.15 12.77
CA GLU A 28 -10.71 -4.71 12.80
C GLU A 28 -11.00 -4.02 11.46
N ALA A 29 -11.28 -4.78 10.40
CA ALA A 29 -11.53 -4.28 9.05
C ALA A 29 -12.90 -3.60 8.96
N VAL A 30 -12.91 -2.28 9.19
CA VAL A 30 -14.12 -1.45 9.09
C VAL A 30 -14.02 -0.54 7.87
N TRP A 31 -15.08 -0.53 7.06
CA TRP A 31 -15.25 0.39 5.95
C TRP A 31 -16.10 1.59 6.36
N HIS A 32 -15.61 2.78 6.07
CA HIS A 32 -16.25 4.05 6.36
C HIS A 32 -16.75 4.70 5.07
N LEU A 33 -17.96 5.25 5.11
CA LEU A 33 -18.58 5.94 3.99
C LEU A 33 -18.76 7.41 4.35
N ASP A 34 -18.15 8.28 3.53
CA ASP A 34 -18.33 9.73 3.57
C ASP A 34 -19.19 10.13 2.35
N PRO A 35 -20.54 10.15 2.47
CA PRO A 35 -21.43 10.45 1.37
C PRO A 35 -21.52 11.97 1.13
N SER A 36 -21.45 12.38 -0.14
CA SER A 36 -21.77 13.76 -0.53
C SER A 36 -22.20 13.83 -2.00
N PRO A 37 -23.11 14.76 -2.38
CA PRO A 37 -23.54 14.94 -3.77
C PRO A 37 -22.42 15.33 -4.72
N LEU A 38 -21.37 16.00 -4.22
CA LEU A 38 -20.24 16.45 -5.03
C LEU A 38 -19.16 15.38 -5.15
N LYS A 39 -18.97 14.59 -4.10
CA LYS A 39 -17.90 13.60 -3.99
C LYS A 39 -18.23 12.56 -2.93
N CYS A 40 -18.19 11.28 -3.30
CA CYS A 40 -18.38 10.16 -2.39
C CYS A 40 -17.04 9.47 -2.14
N ARG A 41 -16.75 9.14 -0.89
CA ARG A 41 -15.55 8.41 -0.49
C ARG A 41 -15.92 7.20 0.37
N LEU A 42 -15.42 6.02 -0.02
CA LEU A 42 -15.47 4.79 0.77
C LEU A 42 -14.03 4.41 1.11
N TRP A 43 -13.72 4.23 2.39
CA TRP A 43 -12.34 4.01 2.81
C TRP A 43 -12.20 3.03 3.97
N GLN A 44 -11.04 2.39 4.05
CA GLN A 44 -10.66 1.48 5.14
C GLN A 44 -9.22 1.79 5.55
N ALA A 45 -8.96 1.90 6.86
CA ALA A 45 -7.60 1.97 7.37
C ALA A 45 -6.87 0.62 7.22
N VAL A 46 -5.68 0.65 6.63
CA VAL A 46 -4.75 -0.48 6.54
C VAL A 46 -3.58 -0.22 7.52
N PRO A 47 -3.48 -0.99 8.62
CA PRO A 47 -2.48 -0.77 9.65
C PRO A 47 -1.06 -0.69 9.09
N ASN A 48 -0.30 0.31 9.55
CA ASN A 48 1.08 0.60 9.13
C ASN A 48 1.29 0.90 7.63
N TYR A 49 0.22 1.20 6.89
CA TYR A 49 0.31 1.51 5.46
C TYR A 49 -0.40 2.82 5.08
N GLY A 50 -1.65 3.01 5.51
CA GLY A 50 -2.48 4.16 5.14
C GLY A 50 -3.94 3.76 4.92
N ASP A 51 -4.71 4.57 4.21
CA ASP A 51 -6.10 4.25 3.88
C ASP A 51 -6.21 3.68 2.46
N ALA A 52 -6.96 2.58 2.32
CA ALA A 52 -7.45 2.11 1.03
C ALA A 52 -8.72 2.90 0.67
N VAL A 53 -8.68 3.68 -0.42
CA VAL A 53 -9.74 4.63 -0.75
C VAL A 53 -10.34 4.33 -2.11
N PHE A 54 -11.67 4.20 -2.14
CA PHE A 54 -12.49 4.32 -3.33
C PHE A 54 -13.15 5.71 -3.33
N GLU A 55 -12.93 6.50 -4.37
CA GLU A 55 -13.47 7.87 -4.48
C GLU A 55 -14.10 8.10 -5.85
N VAL A 56 -15.23 8.79 -5.87
CA VAL A 56 -15.88 9.24 -7.10
C VAL A 56 -16.43 10.65 -6.90
N ALA A 57 -16.10 11.55 -7.83
CA ALA A 57 -16.69 12.89 -7.91
C ALA A 57 -17.87 12.90 -8.88
N ALA A 58 -18.77 13.87 -8.74
CA ALA A 58 -19.92 14.01 -9.63
C ALA A 58 -19.47 14.15 -11.10
N GLY A 59 -19.96 13.25 -11.96
CA GLY A 59 -19.62 13.21 -13.38
C GLY A 59 -18.26 12.56 -13.70
N GLU A 60 -17.52 12.10 -12.70
CA GLU A 60 -16.22 11.44 -12.86
C GLU A 60 -16.32 9.92 -12.69
N SER A 61 -15.30 9.21 -13.14
CA SER A 61 -15.18 7.77 -12.93
C SER A 61 -14.69 7.44 -11.51
N LEU A 62 -15.12 6.29 -10.97
CA LEU A 62 -14.61 5.73 -9.72
C LEU A 62 -13.09 5.50 -9.81
N ARG A 63 -12.37 5.90 -8.77
CA ARG A 63 -10.93 5.70 -8.63
C ARG A 63 -10.63 4.95 -7.35
N PHE A 64 -9.63 4.09 -7.42
CA PHE A 64 -9.04 3.43 -6.26
C PHE A 64 -7.61 3.94 -6.08
N TYR A 65 -7.24 4.29 -4.86
CA TYR A 65 -5.89 4.68 -4.51
C TYR A 65 -5.58 4.42 -3.04
N MET A 66 -4.29 4.41 -2.70
CA MET A 66 -3.82 4.33 -1.32
C MET A 66 -3.44 5.73 -0.83
N ASP A 67 -4.08 6.19 0.23
CA ASP A 67 -3.69 7.41 0.94
C ASP A 67 -2.68 7.04 2.02
N LEU A 68 -1.39 7.12 1.67
CA LEU A 68 -0.30 6.64 2.51
C LEU A 68 -0.19 7.45 3.80
N TYR A 69 0.10 6.79 4.92
CA TYR A 69 0.38 7.46 6.18
C TYR A 69 1.59 8.39 6.00
N ARG A 70 1.36 9.71 5.92
CA ARG A 70 2.44 10.69 5.90
C ARG A 70 3.00 10.82 7.31
N PRO A 71 4.28 10.49 7.56
CA PRO A 71 4.90 10.83 8.83
C PRO A 71 4.84 12.36 8.97
N VAL A 72 4.23 12.83 10.06
CA VAL A 72 4.26 14.25 10.41
C VAL A 72 5.72 14.58 10.75
N SER A 73 6.41 15.29 9.86
CA SER A 73 7.70 15.89 10.21
C SER A 73 7.42 16.89 11.33
N LYS A 74 8.03 16.67 12.50
CA LYS A 74 8.22 17.74 13.48
C LYS A 74 9.29 18.70 12.97
#